data_AF-A0A1E7I0V8-F1
#
_entry.id   AF-A0A1E7I0V8-F1
#
_cell.length_a   1.000
_cell.length_b   1.000
_cell.length_c   1.000
_cell.angle_alpha   90.00
_cell.angle_beta   90.00
_cell.angle_gamma   90.00
#
_symmetry.space_group_name_H-M   'P 1'
#
loop_
_entity.id
_entity.type
_entity.pdbx_description
1 polymer ?
#
loop_
_entity_poly.entity_id
_entity_poly.type
_entity_poly.pdbx_seq_one_letter_code
_entity_poly.pdbx_strand_id
1 'polypeptide(L)'
;MTQLYPRFIDPYYFCQGFLPHISPKAAARASTIFATGIGAYPDDLVLRFFHGTNFFLGMDEPLKGAAAFAEAAKLPEAPPVFAHLAALLSAKGGDIAAGLISLKTMLAAEKDEVVRTRYKEEIVIFEQALDVRRAIDLYSTKYSGPPKILEELVPEFLLKLPEIKDSFTLVYDPPTVRLQRTERKNK
;
A
#
# COMPACT_ATOMS: atom_id res chain seq x y z
N MET A 1 16.91 25.14 -7.30
CA MET A 1 15.74 25.94 -7.72
C MET A 1 14.62 25.83 -6.69
N THR A 2 14.06 24.65 -6.40
CA THR A 2 12.98 24.46 -5.41
C THR A 2 13.35 24.85 -3.97
N GLN A 3 14.64 24.78 -3.58
CA GLN A 3 15.10 25.29 -2.30
C GLN A 3 15.16 26.83 -2.23
N LEU A 4 15.39 27.50 -3.36
CA LEU A 4 15.52 28.97 -3.43
C LEU A 4 14.15 29.63 -3.70
N TYR A 5 13.33 28.99 -4.53
CA TYR A 5 12.01 29.46 -4.92
C TYR A 5 10.98 28.32 -4.75
N PRO A 6 10.64 27.96 -3.50
CA PRO A 6 9.78 26.81 -3.23
C PRO A 6 8.33 27.00 -3.72
N ARG A 7 7.89 28.25 -3.93
CA ARG A 7 6.58 28.60 -4.50
C ARG A 7 6.57 28.76 -6.03
N PHE A 8 7.63 28.32 -6.71
CA PHE A 8 7.57 28.16 -8.15
C PHE A 8 7.17 26.72 -8.44
N ILE A 9 5.96 26.52 -9.00
CA ILE A 9 5.30 25.20 -9.02
C ILE A 9 5.79 24.29 -10.16
N ASP A 10 6.10 24.86 -11.32
CA ASP A 10 6.47 24.12 -12.54
C ASP A 10 7.58 23.08 -12.32
N PRO A 11 8.67 23.37 -11.57
CA PRO A 11 9.74 22.39 -11.32
C PRO A 11 9.25 21.10 -10.67
N TYR A 12 8.18 21.11 -9.87
CA TYR A 12 7.64 19.89 -9.27
C TYR A 12 6.96 19.00 -10.31
N TYR A 13 6.18 19.59 -11.23
CA TYR A 13 5.54 18.86 -12.32
C TYR A 13 6.56 18.32 -13.32
N PHE A 14 7.55 19.14 -13.71
CA PHE A 14 8.67 18.67 -14.53
C PHE A 14 9.46 17.57 -13.82
N CYS A 15 9.71 17.71 -12.51
CA CYS A 15 10.37 16.66 -11.76
C CYS A 15 9.62 15.33 -11.86
N GLN A 16 8.29 15.32 -11.67
CA GLN A 16 7.52 14.08 -11.72
C GLN A 16 7.59 13.41 -13.09
N GLY A 17 7.50 14.16 -14.18
CA GLY A 17 7.45 13.60 -15.53
C GLY A 17 8.73 12.91 -15.98
N PHE A 18 9.87 13.17 -15.33
CA PHE A 18 11.18 12.67 -15.77
C PHE A 18 11.93 11.91 -14.68
N LEU A 19 12.12 12.52 -13.51
CA LEU A 19 13.13 12.07 -12.55
C LEU A 19 12.81 10.69 -11.93
N PRO A 20 11.58 10.40 -11.46
CA PRO A 20 11.25 9.10 -10.85
C PRO A 20 11.44 7.89 -11.75
N HIS A 21 11.36 8.09 -13.06
CA HIS A 21 11.39 7.01 -14.05
C HIS A 21 12.81 6.58 -14.44
N ILE A 22 13.84 7.32 -14.01
CA ILE A 22 15.24 7.04 -14.39
C ILE A 22 15.83 5.89 -13.55
N SER A 23 15.62 5.90 -12.24
CA SER A 23 16.14 4.89 -11.32
C SER A 23 15.55 5.08 -9.91
N PRO A 24 15.65 4.07 -9.01
CA PRO A 24 15.24 4.23 -7.61
C PRO A 24 15.93 5.39 -6.89
N LYS A 25 17.22 5.64 -7.18
CA LYS A 25 17.96 6.78 -6.63
C LYS A 25 17.39 8.13 -7.12
N ALA A 26 16.98 8.19 -8.39
CA ALA A 26 16.36 9.38 -8.96
C ALA A 26 14.95 9.59 -8.39
N ALA A 27 14.16 8.53 -8.20
CA ALA A 27 12.87 8.57 -7.49
C ALA A 27 13.00 9.06 -6.05
N ALA A 28 14.02 8.61 -5.32
CA ALA A 28 14.32 9.11 -3.97
C ALA A 28 14.60 10.62 -3.99
N ARG A 29 15.37 11.10 -4.98
CA ARG A 29 15.63 12.54 -5.16
C ARG A 29 14.38 13.31 -5.57
N ALA A 30 13.51 12.75 -6.39
CA ALA A 30 12.23 13.34 -6.71
C ALA A 30 11.37 13.49 -5.45
N SER A 31 11.33 12.45 -4.59
CA SER A 31 10.62 12.48 -3.32
C SER A 31 11.10 13.62 -2.40
N THR A 32 12.41 13.88 -2.30
CA THR A 32 12.91 15.04 -1.51
C THR A 32 12.51 16.40 -2.10
N ILE A 33 12.41 16.49 -3.43
CA ILE A 33 11.87 17.66 -4.12
C ILE A 33 10.39 17.85 -3.76
N PHE A 34 9.56 16.79 -3.80
CA PHE A 34 8.15 16.90 -3.41
C PHE A 34 7.95 17.19 -1.94
N ALA A 35 8.81 16.70 -1.04
CA ALA A 35 8.76 17.07 0.38
C ALA A 35 8.94 18.59 0.57
N THR A 36 9.82 19.22 -0.23
CA THR A 36 9.97 20.68 -0.26
C THR A 36 8.69 21.36 -0.75
N GLY A 37 8.08 20.83 -1.83
CA GLY A 37 6.84 21.33 -2.39
C GLY A 37 5.66 21.24 -1.42
N ILE A 38 5.50 20.12 -0.73
CA ILE A 38 4.48 19.92 0.30
C ILE A 38 4.65 20.92 1.45
N GLY A 39 5.89 21.25 1.84
CA GLY A 39 6.13 22.30 2.84
C GLY A 39 5.66 23.69 2.37
N ALA A 40 5.73 23.98 1.08
CA ALA A 40 5.32 25.26 0.51
C ALA A 40 3.82 25.34 0.14
N TYR A 41 3.23 24.17 -0.16
CA TYR A 41 1.84 23.96 -0.56
C TYR A 41 1.23 22.79 0.25
N PRO A 42 0.93 22.98 1.54
CA PRO A 42 0.53 21.90 2.44
C PRO A 42 -0.76 21.19 2.02
N ASP A 43 -1.66 21.92 1.36
CA ASP A 43 -2.98 21.46 0.91
C ASP A 43 -2.98 20.96 -0.54
N ASP A 44 -1.84 20.98 -1.24
CA ASP A 44 -1.75 20.51 -2.62
C ASP A 44 -1.75 18.97 -2.67
N LEU A 45 -2.90 18.43 -3.08
CA LEU A 45 -3.13 16.99 -3.20
C LEU A 45 -2.31 16.35 -4.33
N VAL A 46 -1.97 17.09 -5.38
CA VAL A 46 -1.21 16.57 -6.54
C VAL A 46 0.24 16.34 -6.13
N LEU A 47 0.86 17.27 -5.41
CA LEU A 47 2.22 17.09 -4.90
C LEU A 47 2.31 15.90 -3.95
N ARG A 48 1.29 15.70 -3.12
CA ARG A 48 1.19 14.54 -2.21
C ARG A 48 1.00 13.23 -2.94
N PHE A 49 0.17 13.23 -3.98
CA PHE A 49 0.02 12.07 -4.85
C PHE A 49 1.37 11.68 -5.47
N PHE A 50 2.08 12.64 -6.08
CA PHE A 50 3.41 12.41 -6.65
C PHE A 50 4.41 11.90 -5.61
N HIS A 51 4.48 12.53 -4.43
CA HIS A 51 5.32 12.07 -3.33
C HIS A 51 5.05 10.62 -2.94
N GLY A 52 3.77 10.25 -2.73
CA GLY A 52 3.38 8.88 -2.40
C GLY A 52 3.72 7.88 -3.50
N THR A 53 3.49 8.24 -4.77
CA THR A 53 3.78 7.35 -5.91
C THR A 53 5.26 7.02 -6.05
N ASN A 54 6.15 7.96 -5.76
CA ASN A 54 7.58 7.75 -5.92
C ASN A 54 8.11 6.63 -5.02
N PHE A 55 7.53 6.44 -3.84
CA PHE A 55 7.92 5.34 -2.94
C PHE A 55 7.57 3.98 -3.53
N PHE A 56 6.33 3.75 -3.98
CA PHE A 56 5.93 2.40 -4.36
C PHE A 56 6.18 2.05 -5.84
N LEU A 57 6.17 3.04 -6.75
CA LEU A 57 6.47 2.81 -8.18
C LEU A 57 7.95 2.99 -8.48
N GLY A 58 8.58 4.00 -7.90
CA GLY A 58 9.97 4.36 -8.20
C GLY A 58 11.00 3.64 -7.34
N MET A 59 10.67 3.35 -6.08
CA MET A 59 11.62 2.84 -5.09
C MET A 59 11.30 1.42 -4.58
N ASP A 60 10.15 0.86 -4.95
CA ASP A 60 9.57 -0.38 -4.40
C ASP A 60 9.53 -0.42 -2.86
N GLU A 61 9.18 0.73 -2.26
CA GLU A 61 9.00 0.92 -0.81
C GLU A 61 7.51 1.06 -0.46
N PRO A 62 6.70 -0.02 -0.53
CA PRO A 62 5.25 0.06 -0.38
C PRO A 62 4.81 0.64 0.96
N LEU A 63 5.47 0.29 2.08
CA LEU A 63 5.09 0.81 3.41
C LEU A 63 5.30 2.32 3.54
N LYS A 64 6.35 2.88 2.93
CA LYS A 64 6.56 4.33 2.92
C LYS A 64 5.53 5.03 2.03
N GLY A 65 5.19 4.42 0.90
CA GLY A 65 4.07 4.87 0.07
C GLY A 65 2.75 4.86 0.84
N ALA A 66 2.48 3.77 1.58
CA ALA A 66 1.29 3.65 2.41
C ALA A 66 1.18 4.77 3.44
N ALA A 67 2.27 5.03 4.18
CA ALA A 67 2.34 6.13 5.14
C ALA A 67 2.11 7.50 4.47
N ALA A 68 2.74 7.76 3.32
CA ALA A 68 2.57 9.02 2.59
C ALA A 68 1.12 9.25 2.15
N PHE A 69 0.44 8.21 1.64
CA PHE A 69 -0.96 8.31 1.26
C PHE A 69 -1.91 8.37 2.45
N ALA A 70 -1.59 7.69 3.56
CA ALA A 70 -2.35 7.79 4.80
C ALA A 70 -2.32 9.22 5.36
N GLU A 71 -1.17 9.90 5.31
CA GLU A 71 -1.09 11.32 5.68
C GLU A 71 -1.87 12.21 4.71
N ALA A 72 -1.78 11.94 3.41
CA ALA A 72 -2.53 12.71 2.40
C ALA A 72 -4.05 12.54 2.56
N ALA A 73 -4.52 11.35 2.95
CA ALA A 73 -5.93 11.05 3.19
C ALA A 73 -6.56 11.81 4.36
N LYS A 74 -5.74 12.40 5.24
CA LYS A 74 -6.22 13.23 6.37
C LYS A 74 -6.57 14.65 5.96
N LEU A 75 -6.18 15.08 4.75
CA LEU A 75 -6.45 16.45 4.31
C LEU A 75 -7.95 16.67 4.03
N PRO A 76 -8.45 17.91 4.21
CA PRO A 76 -9.75 18.30 3.69
C PRO A 76 -9.83 18.00 2.19
N GLU A 77 -10.98 17.49 1.75
CA GLU A 77 -11.25 17.18 0.33
C GLU A 77 -10.31 16.13 -0.30
N ALA A 78 -9.51 15.42 0.51
CA ALA A 78 -8.67 14.34 0.02
C ALA A 78 -9.52 13.28 -0.70
N PRO A 79 -9.19 12.93 -1.95
CA PRO A 79 -9.94 11.94 -2.68
C PRO A 79 -9.86 10.57 -1.99
N PRO A 80 -10.94 9.76 -1.96
CA PRO A 80 -10.97 8.46 -1.30
C PRO A 80 -9.86 7.48 -1.77
N VAL A 81 -9.34 7.70 -2.98
CA VAL A 81 -8.23 6.91 -3.53
C VAL A 81 -6.96 6.97 -2.67
N PHE A 82 -6.70 8.04 -1.91
CA PHE A 82 -5.53 8.11 -1.03
C PHE A 82 -5.63 7.09 0.11
N ALA A 83 -6.77 7.03 0.80
CA ALA A 83 -7.00 6.01 1.82
C ALA A 83 -6.96 4.61 1.22
N HIS A 84 -7.49 4.43 0.01
CA HIS A 84 -7.46 3.13 -0.66
C HIS A 84 -6.03 2.69 -1.01
N LEU A 85 -5.22 3.59 -1.58
CA LEU A 85 -3.82 3.33 -1.89
C LEU A 85 -3.02 3.05 -0.63
N ALA A 86 -3.27 3.78 0.47
CA ALA A 86 -2.66 3.48 1.76
C ALA A 86 -2.96 2.04 2.19
N ALA A 87 -4.23 1.61 2.10
CA ALA A 87 -4.63 0.26 2.47
C ALA A 87 -3.95 -0.83 1.62
N LEU A 88 -3.96 -0.66 0.30
CA LEU A 88 -3.37 -1.60 -0.65
C LEU A 88 -1.85 -1.71 -0.48
N LEU A 89 -1.17 -0.58 -0.24
CA LEU A 89 0.27 -0.55 -0.08
C LEU A 89 0.72 -1.08 1.28
N SER A 90 -0.05 -0.87 2.36
CA SER A 90 0.20 -1.53 3.64
C SER A 90 0.19 -3.06 3.48
N ALA A 91 -0.81 -3.59 2.80
CA ALA A 91 -0.91 -5.03 2.55
C ALA A 91 0.19 -5.55 1.61
N LYS A 92 0.54 -4.81 0.56
CA LYS A 92 1.69 -5.12 -0.32
C LYS A 92 3.01 -5.15 0.47
N GLY A 93 3.14 -4.28 1.46
CA GLY A 93 4.31 -4.22 2.35
C GLY A 93 4.31 -5.23 3.50
N GLY A 94 3.25 -6.04 3.65
CA GLY A 94 3.14 -7.07 4.69
C GLY A 94 2.43 -6.63 5.97
N ASP A 95 1.99 -5.37 6.05
CA ASP A 95 1.10 -4.87 7.12
C ASP A 95 -0.36 -4.99 6.68
N ILE A 96 -0.80 -6.24 6.56
CA ILE A 96 -2.16 -6.60 6.13
C ILE A 96 -3.19 -6.07 7.15
N ALA A 97 -2.83 -6.03 8.44
CA ALA A 97 -3.71 -5.55 9.51
C ALA A 97 -4.02 -4.05 9.37
N ALA A 98 -3.01 -3.19 9.15
CA ALA A 98 -3.24 -1.78 8.91
C ALA A 98 -4.06 -1.52 7.64
N GLY A 99 -3.83 -2.31 6.60
CA GLY A 99 -4.62 -2.26 5.38
C GLY A 99 -6.09 -2.62 5.60
N LEU A 100 -6.35 -3.68 6.39
CA LEU A 100 -7.69 -4.12 6.74
C LEU A 100 -8.45 -3.07 7.58
N ILE A 101 -7.78 -2.45 8.55
CA ILE A 101 -8.35 -1.37 9.36
C ILE A 101 -8.78 -0.21 8.46
N SER A 102 -7.91 0.22 7.56
CA SER A 102 -8.21 1.30 6.59
C SER A 102 -9.45 0.96 5.74
N LEU A 103 -9.52 -0.25 5.17
CA LEU A 103 -10.69 -0.68 4.38
C LEU A 103 -11.99 -0.68 5.20
N LYS A 104 -11.95 -1.14 6.45
CA LYS A 104 -13.12 -1.12 7.34
C LYS A 104 -13.58 0.31 7.65
N THR A 105 -12.64 1.22 7.88
CA THR A 105 -12.95 2.65 8.07
C THR A 105 -13.58 3.25 6.81
N MET A 106 -13.04 2.96 5.63
CA MET A 106 -13.59 3.42 4.35
C MET A 106 -15.01 2.88 4.11
N LEU A 107 -15.25 1.59 4.36
CA LEU A 107 -16.58 0.98 4.26
C LEU A 107 -17.60 1.64 5.20
N ALA A 108 -17.19 2.03 6.41
CA ALA A 108 -18.07 2.68 7.36
C ALA A 108 -18.50 4.09 6.90
N ALA A 109 -17.64 4.80 6.17
CA ALA A 109 -17.90 6.15 5.67
C ALA A 109 -18.56 6.18 4.28
N GLU A 110 -18.44 5.10 3.49
CA GLU A 110 -18.92 5.04 2.11
C GLU A 110 -20.44 4.91 2.01
N LYS A 111 -21.06 5.64 1.08
CA LYS A 111 -22.49 5.65 0.81
C LYS A 111 -22.85 4.97 -0.52
N ASP A 112 -21.93 4.97 -1.48
CA ASP A 112 -22.15 4.31 -2.76
C ASP A 112 -22.14 2.79 -2.59
N GLU A 113 -23.26 2.12 -2.84
CA GLU A 113 -23.40 0.67 -2.62
C GLU A 113 -22.49 -0.18 -3.53
N VAL A 114 -22.12 0.32 -4.72
CA VAL A 114 -21.16 -0.36 -5.60
C VAL A 114 -19.78 -0.33 -4.97
N VAL A 115 -19.36 0.82 -4.44
CA VAL A 115 -18.07 0.98 -3.76
C VAL A 115 -18.05 0.19 -2.44
N ARG A 116 -19.13 0.22 -1.66
CA ARG A 116 -19.28 -0.58 -0.42
C ARG A 116 -19.14 -2.07 -0.69
N THR A 117 -19.78 -2.56 -1.76
CA THR A 117 -19.68 -3.97 -2.15
C THR A 117 -18.23 -4.35 -2.45
N ARG A 118 -17.52 -3.51 -3.22
CA ARG A 118 -16.09 -3.73 -3.48
C ARG A 118 -15.26 -3.76 -2.20
N TYR A 119 -15.47 -2.83 -1.25
CA TYR A 119 -14.72 -2.85 0.01
C TYR A 119 -15.03 -4.09 0.85
N LYS A 120 -16.28 -4.56 0.91
CA LYS A 120 -16.63 -5.81 1.59
C LYS A 120 -15.88 -7.00 0.99
N GLU A 121 -15.79 -7.08 -0.34
CA GLU A 121 -15.03 -8.14 -1.00
C GLU A 121 -13.53 -8.08 -0.69
N GLU A 122 -12.93 -6.89 -0.72
CA GLU A 122 -11.52 -6.69 -0.37
C GLU A 122 -11.26 -7.02 1.12
N ILE A 123 -12.18 -6.66 2.02
CA ILE A 123 -12.09 -6.97 3.45
C ILE A 123 -12.03 -8.48 3.69
N VAL A 124 -12.88 -9.27 3.03
CA VAL A 124 -12.86 -10.75 3.16
C VAL A 124 -11.50 -11.30 2.75
N ILE A 125 -10.92 -10.79 1.67
CA ILE A 125 -9.60 -11.21 1.18
C ILE A 125 -8.50 -10.86 2.20
N PHE A 126 -8.54 -9.66 2.77
CA PHE A 126 -7.56 -9.23 3.78
C PHE A 126 -7.69 -10.03 5.07
N GLU A 127 -8.91 -10.40 5.48
CA GLU A 127 -9.17 -11.27 6.64
C GLU A 127 -8.57 -12.65 6.43
N GLN A 128 -8.78 -13.26 5.25
CA GLN A 128 -8.17 -14.53 4.88
C GLN A 128 -6.63 -14.47 4.91
N ALA A 129 -6.03 -13.40 4.38
CA ALA A 129 -4.58 -13.23 4.39
C ALA A 129 -4.04 -13.03 5.82
N LEU A 130 -4.81 -12.36 6.69
CA LEU A 130 -4.46 -12.18 8.09
C LEU A 130 -4.54 -13.49 8.88
N ASP A 131 -5.47 -14.39 8.55
CA ASP A 131 -5.52 -15.72 9.15
C ASP A 131 -4.26 -16.55 8.79
N VAL A 132 -3.77 -16.44 7.55
CA VAL A 132 -2.49 -17.05 7.16
C VAL A 132 -1.32 -16.43 7.93
N ARG A 133 -1.28 -15.10 8.08
CA ARG A 133 -0.27 -14.43 8.90
C ARG A 133 -0.26 -14.95 10.33
N ARG A 134 -1.43 -15.04 10.98
CA ARG A 134 -1.55 -15.55 12.35
C ARG A 134 -1.08 -16.99 12.46
N ALA A 135 -1.40 -17.83 11.47
CA ALA A 135 -0.93 -19.22 11.42
C ALA A 135 0.60 -19.30 11.31
N ILE A 136 1.24 -18.43 10.52
CA ILE A 136 2.70 -18.32 10.46
C ILE A 136 3.29 -17.93 11.81
N ASP A 137 2.68 -16.97 12.52
CA ASP A 137 3.16 -16.53 13.83
C ASP A 137 3.06 -17.65 14.87
N LEU A 138 1.95 -18.41 14.87
CA LEU A 138 1.75 -19.57 15.73
C LEU A 138 2.74 -20.70 15.41
N TYR A 139 2.95 -21.01 14.12
CA TYR A 139 3.96 -21.98 13.68
C TYR A 139 5.34 -21.58 14.15
N SER A 140 5.71 -20.30 13.95
CA SER A 140 7.03 -19.77 14.32
C SER A 140 7.28 -19.85 15.81
N THR A 141 6.24 -19.60 16.62
CA THR A 141 6.29 -19.73 18.07
C THR A 141 6.49 -21.19 18.51
N LYS A 142 5.86 -22.15 17.82
CA LYS A 142 5.95 -23.57 18.17
C LYS A 142 7.26 -24.22 17.71
N TYR A 143 7.70 -23.93 16.49
CA TYR A 143 8.84 -24.61 15.85
C TYR A 143 10.13 -23.78 15.82
N SER A 144 10.15 -22.62 16.48
CA SER A 144 11.32 -21.72 16.57
C SER A 144 11.86 -21.27 15.19
N GLY A 145 10.95 -21.06 14.23
CA GLY A 145 11.27 -20.56 12.89
C GLY A 145 10.03 -20.56 11.98
N PRO A 146 9.99 -19.70 10.95
CA PRO A 146 8.85 -19.65 10.04
C PRO A 146 8.73 -20.92 9.19
N PRO A 147 7.51 -21.27 8.72
CA PRO A 147 7.34 -22.41 7.84
C PRO A 147 8.08 -22.15 6.51
N LYS A 148 8.65 -23.18 5.90
CA LYS A 148 9.37 -22.99 4.62
C LYS A 148 8.40 -22.73 3.47
N ILE A 149 7.24 -23.36 3.53
CA ILE A 149 6.14 -23.25 2.56
C ILE A 149 4.81 -23.16 3.32
N LEU A 150 3.78 -22.54 2.72
CA LEU A 150 2.51 -22.30 3.41
C LEU A 150 1.76 -23.61 3.73
N GLU A 151 2.01 -24.67 2.99
CA GLU A 151 1.41 -25.99 3.18
C GLU A 151 1.76 -26.60 4.55
N GLU A 152 2.89 -26.22 5.15
CA GLU A 152 3.28 -26.65 6.51
C GLU A 152 2.34 -26.12 7.60
N LEU A 153 1.51 -25.11 7.29
CA LEU A 153 0.50 -24.60 8.21
C LEU A 153 -0.71 -25.54 8.33
N VAL A 154 -0.89 -26.45 7.38
CA VAL A 154 -2.04 -27.35 7.29
C VAL A 154 -1.66 -28.75 7.76
N PRO A 155 -2.53 -29.46 8.52
CA PRO A 155 -3.82 -29.01 9.05
C PRO A 155 -3.73 -28.32 10.43
N GLU A 156 -2.52 -28.20 10.99
CA GLU A 156 -2.33 -27.90 12.41
C GLU A 156 -2.73 -26.47 12.80
N PHE A 157 -2.35 -25.48 11.98
CA PHE A 157 -2.63 -24.06 12.23
C PHE A 157 -3.77 -23.52 11.35
N LEU A 158 -4.03 -24.19 10.22
CA LEU A 158 -5.14 -23.92 9.31
C LEU A 158 -5.76 -25.22 8.82
N LEU A 159 -7.09 -25.30 8.74
CA LEU A 159 -7.77 -26.47 8.19
C LEU A 159 -7.46 -26.68 6.70
N LYS A 160 -7.37 -25.58 5.96
CA LYS A 160 -6.90 -25.52 4.57
C LYS A 160 -6.36 -24.11 4.29
N LEU A 161 -5.53 -23.97 3.27
CA LEU A 161 -5.15 -22.64 2.78
C LEU A 161 -6.37 -21.93 2.16
N PRO A 162 -6.55 -20.62 2.43
CA PRO A 162 -7.67 -19.88 1.86
C PRO A 162 -7.50 -19.70 0.34
N GLU A 163 -8.61 -19.82 -0.37
CA GLU A 163 -8.69 -19.52 -1.81
C GLU A 163 -8.87 -18.01 -2.00
N ILE A 164 -7.76 -17.31 -2.24
CA ILE A 164 -7.75 -15.87 -2.50
C ILE A 164 -8.32 -15.61 -3.90
N LYS A 165 -9.36 -14.77 -3.99
CA LYS A 165 -9.96 -14.36 -5.28
C LYS A 165 -8.92 -13.70 -6.21
N ASP A 166 -9.04 -13.93 -7.51
CA ASP A 166 -8.15 -13.49 -8.60
C ASP A 166 -7.72 -12.01 -8.58
N SER A 167 -8.47 -11.14 -7.91
CA SER A 167 -8.12 -9.73 -7.71
C SER A 167 -6.82 -9.51 -6.92
N PHE A 168 -6.42 -10.47 -6.10
CA PHE A 168 -5.19 -10.42 -5.31
C PHE A 168 -4.42 -11.73 -5.39
N THR A 169 -3.13 -11.63 -5.12
CA THR A 169 -2.21 -12.75 -4.95
C THR A 169 -1.62 -12.68 -3.55
N LEU A 170 -1.64 -13.80 -2.84
CA LEU A 170 -0.92 -13.96 -1.58
C LEU A 170 0.53 -14.34 -1.89
N VAL A 171 1.47 -13.48 -1.48
CA VAL A 171 2.90 -13.69 -1.72
C VAL A 171 3.56 -14.01 -0.38
N TYR A 172 4.22 -15.16 -0.32
CA TYR A 172 4.95 -15.60 0.86
C TYR A 172 6.45 -15.54 0.62
N ASP A 173 7.13 -14.75 1.45
CA ASP A 173 8.58 -14.57 1.50
C ASP A 173 8.99 -14.68 2.97
N PRO A 174 9.31 -15.89 3.48
CA PRO A 174 9.48 -16.17 4.90
C PRO A 174 10.32 -15.11 5.64
N PRO A 175 9.88 -14.59 6.81
CA PRO A 175 8.66 -14.93 7.56
C PRO A 175 7.44 -14.11 7.13
N THR A 176 7.51 -13.38 6.02
CA THR A 176 6.54 -12.35 5.65
C THR A 176 5.53 -12.88 4.64
N VAL A 177 4.25 -12.76 4.96
CA VAL A 177 3.17 -12.87 3.98
C VAL A 177 2.67 -11.48 3.62
N ARG A 178 2.44 -11.24 2.33
CA ARG A 178 1.97 -9.97 1.79
C ARG A 178 0.83 -10.22 0.81
N LEU A 179 -0.02 -9.22 0.64
CA LEU A 179 -1.12 -9.29 -0.32
C LEU A 179 -0.90 -8.24 -1.41
N GLN A 180 -0.82 -8.68 -2.65
CA GLN A 180 -0.59 -7.82 -3.81
C GLN A 180 -1.77 -7.89 -4.77
N ARG A 181 -2.20 -6.76 -5.33
CA ARG A 181 -3.19 -6.78 -6.42
C ARG A 181 -2.60 -7.50 -7.63
N THR A 182 -3.35 -8.43 -8.19
CA THR A 182 -2.94 -9.16 -9.40
C THR A 182 -2.87 -8.18 -10.56
N GLU A 183 -1.76 -8.15 -11.29
CA GLU A 183 -1.69 -7.40 -12.54
C GLU A 183 -2.66 -8.03 -13.53
N ARG A 184 -3.57 -7.23 -14.10
CA ARG A 184 -4.34 -7.69 -15.25
C ARG A 184 -3.33 -7.97 -16.35
N LYS A 185 -3.09 -9.25 -16.66
CA LYS A 185 -2.48 -9.63 -17.93
C LYS A 185 -3.37 -9.05 -19.02
N ASN A 186 -2.89 -7.99 -19.69
CA ASN A 186 -3.52 -7.52 -20.91
C ASN A 186 -3.60 -8.72 -21.86
N LYS A 187 -4.82 -9.11 -22.23
CA LYS A 187 -5.06 -9.97 -23.39
C LYS A 187 -4.86 -9.15 -24.66
#